data_AF-E3USU3-F1
#
_entry.id   AF-E3USU3-F1
#
_cell.length_a   1.000
_cell.length_b   1.000
_cell.length_c   1.000
_cell.angle_alpha   90.00
_cell.angle_beta   90.00
_cell.angle_gamma   90.00
#
_symmetry.space_group_name_H-M   'P 1'
#
loop_
_entity.id
_entity.type
_entity.pdbx_description
1 polymer ?
#
loop_
_entity_poly.entity_id
_entity_poly.type
_entity_poly.pdbx_seq_one_letter_code
_entity_poly.pdbx_strand_id
1 'polypeptide(L)'
;MMLELVTGFKGETDDKLAEISGSGDRVLNLLSTLTFLLENEKLSRIELLLQHSNQTYGLKLGINSYIDIIEECYMGDDMLLPEDIKLPLIVLKVFLTVIPDLLNIYDQDINEHNWNNDKKREFLNSIGE
;
A
#
# COMPACT_ATOMS: atom_id res chain seq x y z
N MET A 1 5.33 -2.85 -11.07
CA MET A 1 5.15 -2.24 -9.74
C MET A 1 4.95 -3.35 -8.73
N MET A 2 5.41 -3.19 -7.50
CA MET A 2 5.25 -4.19 -6.44
C MET A 2 4.88 -3.49 -5.13
N LEU A 3 3.90 -4.02 -4.40
CA LEU A 3 3.66 -3.62 -3.01
C LEU A 3 4.72 -4.28 -2.12
N GLU A 4 5.55 -3.48 -1.46
CA GLU A 4 6.55 -4.00 -0.53
C GLU A 4 5.94 -4.22 0.85
N LEU A 5 5.18 -3.24 1.34
CA LEU A 5 4.67 -3.25 2.70
C LEU A 5 3.45 -2.37 2.87
N VAL A 6 2.49 -2.80 3.70
CA VAL A 6 1.49 -1.91 4.30
C VAL A 6 2.01 -1.51 5.69
N THR A 7 2.27 -0.23 5.89
CA THR A 7 2.86 0.31 7.12
C THR A 7 1.80 0.81 8.11
N GLY A 8 0.57 1.05 7.66
CA GLY A 8 -0.52 1.49 8.52
C GLY A 8 -1.85 1.56 7.80
N PHE A 9 -2.93 1.70 8.58
CA PHE A 9 -4.27 1.89 8.04
C PHE A 9 -5.20 2.56 9.05
N LYS A 10 -6.32 3.11 8.56
CA LYS A 10 -7.35 3.77 9.36
C LYS A 10 -8.76 3.36 8.93
N GLY A 11 -9.56 2.87 9.87
CA GLY A 11 -10.96 2.49 9.67
C GLY A 11 -11.91 3.09 10.71
N GLU A 12 -13.18 2.68 10.69
CA GLU A 12 -14.21 3.13 11.65
C GLU A 12 -13.97 2.61 13.08
N THR A 13 -13.18 1.54 13.23
CA THR A 13 -12.72 0.96 14.49
C THR A 13 -11.19 0.94 14.54
N ASP A 14 -10.65 1.47 15.65
CA ASP A 14 -9.23 1.59 16.06
C ASP A 14 -8.19 1.87 14.96
N ASP A 15 -7.52 3.03 15.07
CA ASP A 15 -6.30 3.35 14.32
C ASP A 15 -5.22 2.32 14.66
N LYS A 16 -4.74 1.55 13.67
CA LYS A 16 -3.67 0.56 13.87
C LYS A 16 -2.48 0.87 12.97
N LEU A 17 -1.31 0.98 13.59
CA LEU A 17 -0.02 0.95 12.91
C LEU A 17 0.43 -0.50 12.83
N ALA A 18 0.77 -0.96 11.62
CA ALA A 18 1.33 -2.29 11.44
C ALA A 18 2.84 -2.23 11.75
N GLU A 19 3.21 -2.38 13.03
CA GLU A 19 4.62 -2.47 13.42
C GLU A 19 5.14 -3.89 13.20
N ILE A 20 5.85 -4.13 12.10
CA ILE A 20 6.47 -5.42 11.78
C ILE A 20 7.88 -5.43 12.37
N SER A 21 7.98 -5.56 13.69
CA SER A 21 9.27 -5.64 14.41
C SER A 21 9.25 -6.81 15.42
N GLY A 22 9.44 -8.05 14.95
CA GLY A 22 9.55 -9.19 15.87
C GLY A 22 9.88 -10.53 15.21
N SER A 23 11.00 -11.13 15.62
CA SER A 23 11.45 -12.48 15.26
C SER A 23 10.61 -13.56 15.97
N GLY A 24 9.35 -13.69 15.57
CA GLY A 24 8.41 -14.70 16.03
C GLY A 24 7.08 -14.50 15.30
N ASP A 25 6.87 -15.29 14.25
CA ASP A 25 5.66 -15.36 13.42
C ASP A 25 5.26 -14.11 12.61
N ARG A 26 6.22 -13.56 11.86
CA ARG A 26 6.01 -12.57 10.80
C ARG A 26 4.86 -12.93 9.84
N VAL A 27 4.65 -14.23 9.59
CA VAL A 27 3.57 -14.76 8.75
C VAL A 27 2.19 -14.55 9.37
N LEU A 28 2.00 -14.91 10.65
CA LEU A 28 0.73 -14.70 11.38
C LEU A 28 0.38 -13.21 11.49
N ASN A 29 1.37 -12.33 11.68
CA ASN A 29 1.14 -10.89 11.71
C ASN A 29 0.69 -10.35 10.34
N LEU A 30 1.24 -10.88 9.25
CA LEU A 30 0.84 -10.54 7.88
C LEU A 30 -0.58 -11.03 7.58
N LEU A 31 -0.87 -12.30 7.90
CA LEU A 31 -2.19 -12.91 7.73
C LEU A 31 -3.25 -12.18 8.56
N SER A 32 -3.00 -11.88 9.83
CA SER A 32 -3.95 -11.14 10.68
C SER A 32 -4.17 -9.70 10.19
N THR A 33 -3.14 -9.04 9.68
CA THR A 33 -3.27 -7.71 9.04
C THR A 33 -4.14 -7.79 7.79
N LEU A 34 -3.91 -8.77 6.91
CA LEU A 34 -4.70 -8.98 5.70
C LEU A 34 -6.15 -9.34 6.03
N THR A 35 -6.39 -10.26 6.96
CA THR A 35 -7.73 -10.61 7.42
C THR A 35 -8.46 -9.38 7.96
N PHE A 36 -7.80 -8.57 8.81
CA PHE A 36 -8.39 -7.33 9.32
C PHE A 36 -8.74 -6.35 8.18
N LEU A 37 -7.84 -6.13 7.22
CA LEU A 37 -8.09 -5.25 6.07
C LEU A 37 -9.27 -5.74 5.22
N LEU A 38 -9.45 -7.06 5.10
CA LEU A 38 -10.53 -7.66 4.33
C LEU A 38 -11.87 -7.69 5.06
N GLU A 39 -11.86 -7.83 6.39
CA GLU A 39 -13.07 -7.80 7.23
C GLU A 39 -13.57 -6.37 7.47
N ASN A 40 -12.67 -5.38 7.50
CA ASN A 40 -13.06 -3.99 7.73
C ASN A 40 -13.59 -3.35 6.44
N GLU A 41 -14.90 -3.43 6.22
CA GLU A 41 -15.58 -2.86 5.04
C GLU A 41 -15.49 -1.34 4.93
N LYS A 42 -14.97 -0.64 5.95
CA LYS A 42 -14.87 0.83 6.00
C LYS A 42 -13.43 1.31 6.24
N LEU A 43 -12.51 0.80 5.42
CA LEU A 43 -11.17 1.37 5.33
C LEU A 43 -11.24 2.81 4.77
N SER A 44 -10.74 3.78 5.51
CA SER A 44 -10.71 5.19 5.11
C SER A 44 -9.34 5.66 4.63
N ARG A 45 -8.26 5.00 5.07
CA ARG A 45 -6.88 5.27 4.67
C ARG A 45 -5.99 4.05 4.81
N ILE A 46 -4.97 3.96 3.97
CA ILE A 46 -3.88 3.00 4.02
C ILE A 46 -2.54 3.73 3.83
N GLU A 47 -1.51 3.29 4.53
CA GLU A 47 -0.12 3.71 4.37
C GLU A 47 0.68 2.53 3.84
N LEU A 48 1.48 2.74 2.80
CA LEU A 48 2.13 1.67 2.06
C LEU A 48 3.46 2.10 1.42
N LEU A 49 4.34 1.13 1.22
CA LEU A 49 5.59 1.23 0.48
C LEU A 49 5.42 0.51 -0.87
N LEU A 50 5.60 1.24 -1.97
CA LEU A 50 5.55 0.71 -3.33
C LEU A 50 6.92 0.74 -3.98
N GLN A 51 7.29 -0.36 -4.61
CA GLN A 51 8.41 -0.40 -5.53
C GLN A 51 7.95 -0.11 -6.97
N HIS A 52 8.53 0.92 -7.57
CA HIS A 52 8.31 1.29 -8.96
C HIS A 52 9.64 1.69 -9.60
N SER A 53 9.99 1.07 -10.73
CA SER A 53 11.23 1.37 -11.48
C SER A 53 12.50 1.36 -10.62
N ASN A 54 12.64 0.35 -9.75
CA ASN A 54 13.73 0.20 -8.75
C ASN A 54 13.80 1.31 -7.69
N GLN A 55 12.74 2.10 -7.52
CA GLN A 55 12.62 3.12 -6.49
C GLN A 55 11.46 2.76 -5.56
N THR A 56 11.63 3.01 -4.28
CA THR A 56 10.62 2.80 -3.24
C THR A 56 9.95 4.13 -2.91
N TYR A 57 8.62 4.12 -2.87
CA TYR A 57 7.78 5.29 -2.57
C TYR A 57 6.89 4.98 -1.37
N GLY A 58 6.95 5.81 -0.34
CA GLY A 58 5.97 5.77 0.75
C GLY A 58 4.76 6.64 0.41
N LEU A 59 3.57 6.04 0.45
CA LEU A 59 2.31 6.72 0.12
C LEU A 59 1.29 6.53 1.23
N LYS A 60 0.43 7.53 1.42
CA LYS A 60 -0.85 7.39 2.13
C LYS A 60 -1.98 7.58 1.14
N LEU A 61 -2.79 6.55 0.95
CA LEU A 61 -3.96 6.60 0.07
C LEU A 61 -5.21 6.57 0.94
N GLY A 62 -6.21 7.38 0.61
CA GLY A 62 -7.46 7.40 1.34
C GLY A 62 -8.66 7.71 0.46
N ILE A 63 -9.84 7.63 1.08
CA ILE A 63 -11.10 7.98 0.44
C ILE A 63 -11.08 9.44 -0.05
N ASN A 64 -11.95 9.74 -1.02
CA ASN A 64 -12.08 11.08 -1.63
C ASN A 64 -10.79 11.57 -2.32
N SER A 65 -10.06 10.65 -2.97
CA SER A 65 -8.82 10.95 -3.70
C SER A 65 -7.71 11.55 -2.82
N TYR A 66 -7.69 11.21 -1.53
CA TYR A 66 -6.59 11.60 -0.65
C TYR A 66 -5.33 10.82 -1.01
N ILE A 67 -4.28 11.55 -1.38
CA ILE A 67 -2.96 11.01 -1.68
C ILE A 67 -1.96 11.88 -0.94
N ASP A 68 -1.10 11.24 -0.15
CA ASP A 68 0.00 11.87 0.56
C ASP A 68 1.29 11.08 0.30
N ILE A 69 2.43 11.76 0.40
CA ILE A 69 3.75 11.18 0.14
C ILE A 69 4.56 11.24 1.43
N ILE A 70 5.08 10.09 1.85
CA ILE A 70 5.94 9.94 3.02
C ILE A 70 7.38 10.07 2.53
N GLU A 71 7.92 11.29 2.54
CA GLU A 71 9.24 11.61 1.97
C GLU A 71 10.36 10.75 2.60
N GLU A 72 10.28 10.50 3.91
CA GLU A 72 11.27 9.74 4.67
C GLU A 72 11.39 8.28 4.22
N CYS A 73 10.35 7.79 3.54
CA CYS A 73 10.30 6.43 3.00
C CYS A 73 10.79 6.32 1.55
N TYR A 74 11.12 7.44 0.88
CA TYR A 74 11.63 7.38 -0.48
C TYR A 74 13.03 6.77 -0.51
N MET A 75 13.22 5.74 -1.34
CA MET A 75 14.53 5.15 -1.62
C MET A 75 14.74 5.02 -3.12
N GLY A 76 15.78 5.66 -3.66
CA GLY A 76 16.01 5.67 -5.10
C GLY A 76 17.13 6.61 -5.52
N ASP A 77 17.27 6.79 -6.83
CA ASP A 77 18.40 7.52 -7.41
C ASP A 77 18.42 9.00 -7.03
N ASP A 78 17.28 9.57 -6.64
CA ASP A 78 17.14 10.99 -6.33
C ASP A 78 17.49 11.35 -4.87
N MET A 79 17.87 10.37 -4.03
CA MET A 79 18.09 10.58 -2.59
C MET A 79 19.18 11.62 -2.27
N LEU A 80 20.15 11.79 -3.18
CA LEU A 80 21.27 12.72 -3.01
C LEU A 80 20.96 14.13 -3.56
N LEU A 81 19.78 14.37 -4.09
CA LEU A 81 19.38 15.69 -4.58
C LEU A 81 19.13 16.66 -3.41
N PRO A 82 19.35 17.97 -3.63
CA PRO A 82 18.90 19.01 -2.71
C PRO A 82 17.41 18.89 -2.40
N GLU A 83 17.02 19.16 -1.15
CA GLU A 83 15.66 18.93 -0.64
C GLU A 83 14.60 19.75 -1.39
N ASP A 84 14.94 20.96 -1.82
CA ASP A 84 14.12 21.86 -2.64
C ASP A 84 13.86 21.33 -4.06
N ILE A 85 14.65 20.36 -4.53
CA ILE A 85 14.48 19.69 -5.83
C ILE A 85 13.88 18.29 -5.63
N LYS A 86 14.35 17.57 -4.62
CA LYS A 86 14.03 16.17 -4.35
C LYS A 86 12.54 15.97 -4.12
N LEU A 87 11.92 16.71 -3.19
CA LEU A 87 10.51 16.52 -2.87
C LEU A 87 9.59 16.82 -4.07
N PRO A 88 9.72 17.97 -4.78
CA PRO A 88 8.93 18.22 -5.99
C PRO A 88 9.11 17.14 -7.06
N LEU A 89 10.32 16.60 -7.23
CA LEU A 89 10.59 15.54 -8.19
C LEU A 89 9.88 14.24 -7.81
N ILE A 90 9.95 13.83 -6.54
CA ILE A 90 9.24 12.65 -6.02
C ILE A 90 7.74 12.83 -6.23
N VAL A 91 7.18 14.00 -5.90
CA VAL A 91 5.77 14.33 -6.11
C VAL A 91 5.40 14.16 -7.58
N LEU A 92 6.17 14.73 -8.50
CA LEU A 92 5.91 14.60 -9.94
C LEU A 92 5.94 13.14 -10.40
N LYS A 93 6.92 12.34 -9.96
CA LYS A 93 6.99 10.92 -10.29
C LYS A 93 5.78 10.16 -9.75
N VAL A 94 5.37 10.43 -8.51
CA VAL A 94 4.20 9.77 -7.92
C VAL A 94 2.94 10.03 -8.75
N PHE A 95 2.67 11.29 -9.09
CA PHE A 95 1.44 11.64 -9.83
C PHE A 95 1.48 11.31 -11.32
N LEU A 96 2.65 11.34 -11.96
CA LEU A 96 2.77 11.10 -13.40
C LEU A 96 3.01 9.64 -13.76
N THR A 97 3.55 8.82 -12.85
CA THR A 97 3.86 7.42 -13.14
C THR A 97 3.30 6.46 -12.10
N VAL A 98 3.57 6.66 -10.81
CA VAL A 98 3.20 5.67 -9.77
C VAL A 98 1.68 5.53 -9.63
N ILE A 99 0.94 6.63 -9.49
CA ILE A 99 -0.52 6.57 -9.35
C ILE A 99 -1.20 6.06 -10.63
N PRO A 100 -0.88 6.56 -11.83
CA PRO A 100 -1.43 6.01 -13.07
C PRO A 100 -1.19 4.51 -13.24
N ASP A 101 0.03 4.03 -12.97
CA ASP A 101 0.33 2.60 -13.09
C ASP A 101 -0.40 1.76 -12.05
N LEU A 102 -0.58 2.27 -10.83
CA LEU A 102 -1.35 1.60 -9.78
C LEU A 102 -2.83 1.44 -10.18
N LEU A 103 -3.42 2.49 -10.76
CA LEU A 103 -4.78 2.46 -11.27
C LEU A 103 -4.91 1.47 -12.45
N ASN A 104 -3.94 1.46 -13.37
CA ASN A 104 -3.92 0.51 -14.47
C ASN A 104 -3.88 -0.94 -13.99
N ILE A 105 -3.05 -1.26 -12.99
CA ILE A 105 -2.98 -2.61 -12.40
C ILE A 105 -4.31 -3.00 -11.78
N TYR A 106 -4.92 -2.09 -11.00
CA TYR A 106 -6.22 -2.33 -10.39
C TYR A 106 -7.30 -2.61 -11.43
N ASP A 107 -7.36 -1.80 -12.49
CA ASP A 107 -8.33 -1.98 -13.57
C ASP A 107 -8.08 -3.30 -14.33
N GLN A 108 -6.82 -3.66 -14.57
CA GLN A 108 -6.47 -4.95 -15.19
C GLN A 108 -6.92 -6.13 -14.32
N ASP A 109 -6.66 -6.10 -13.01
CA ASP A 109 -7.03 -7.19 -12.10
C ASP A 109 -8.55 -7.38 -11.99
N ILE A 110 -9.32 -6.29 -12.06
CA ILE A 110 -10.78 -6.36 -12.17
C ILE A 110 -11.19 -7.00 -13.49
N ASN A 111 -10.67 -6.51 -14.61
CA ASN A 111 -11.06 -6.97 -15.95
C ASN A 111 -10.69 -8.45 -16.19
N GLU A 112 -9.55 -8.88 -15.68
CA GLU A 112 -9.07 -10.27 -15.77
C GLU A 112 -9.70 -11.19 -14.71
N HIS A 113 -10.54 -10.64 -13.83
CA HIS A 113 -11.18 -11.37 -12.72
C HIS A 113 -10.15 -11.97 -11.74
N ASN A 114 -8.93 -11.42 -11.69
CA ASN A 114 -7.88 -11.80 -10.74
C ASN A 114 -8.27 -11.40 -9.30
N TRP A 115 -9.06 -10.33 -9.15
CA TRP A 115 -9.60 -9.89 -7.87
C TRP A 115 -11.12 -9.66 -7.94
N ASN A 116 -11.87 -10.39 -7.12
CA ASN A 116 -13.33 -10.27 -6.99
C ASN A 116 -13.79 -10.82 -5.63
N ASN A 117 -15.10 -10.71 -5.34
CA ASN A 117 -15.67 -11.17 -4.08
C ASN A 117 -15.52 -12.69 -3.85
N ASP A 118 -15.50 -13.49 -4.92
CA ASP A 118 -15.26 -14.93 -4.80
C ASP A 118 -13.83 -15.24 -4.41
N LYS A 119 -12.86 -14.56 -5.03
CA LYS A 119 -11.43 -14.65 -4.68
C LYS A 119 -11.15 -14.16 -3.26
N LYS A 120 -11.82 -13.09 -2.83
CA LYS A 120 -11.77 -12.61 -1.43
C LYS A 120 -12.27 -13.69 -0.46
N ARG A 121 -13.41 -14.32 -0.75
CA ARG A 121 -13.98 -15.38 0.08
C ARG A 121 -13.10 -16.62 0.11
N GLU A 122 -12.54 -17.02 -1.02
CA GLU A 122 -11.59 -18.14 -1.14
C GLU A 122 -10.37 -17.91 -0.23
N PHE A 123 -9.80 -16.70 -0.29
CA PHE A 123 -8.68 -16.32 0.58
C PHE A 123 -9.05 -16.37 2.07
N LEU A 124 -10.16 -15.74 2.47
CA LEU A 124 -10.59 -15.74 3.88
C LEU A 124 -10.82 -17.16 4.42
N ASN A 125 -11.41 -18.05 3.62
CA ASN A 125 -11.61 -19.45 4.00
C ASN A 125 -10.27 -20.18 4.18
N SER A 126 -9.27 -19.91 3.36
CA SER A 126 -7.94 -20.55 3.45
C SER A 126 -7.16 -20.18 4.72
N ILE A 127 -7.54 -19.11 5.42
CA ILE A 127 -6.92 -18.66 6.67
C ILE A 127 -7.64 -19.23 7.89
N GLY A 128 -8.91 -19.59 7.74
CA GLY A 128 -9.76 -20.14 8.80
C GLY A 128 -9.60 -21.64 9.05
N GLU A 129 -8.90 -22.36 8.17
CA GLU A 129 -8.44 -23.75 8.37
C GLU A 129 -7.08 -23.79 9.09
#